data_AF-A0A5J4Y325-F1
#
_entry.id   AF-A0A5J4Y325-F1
#
_cell.length_a   1.000
_cell.length_b   1.000
_cell.length_c   1.000
_cell.angle_alpha   90.00
_cell.angle_beta   90.00
_cell.angle_gamma   90.00
#
_symmetry.space_group_name_H-M   'P 1'
#
loop_
_entity.id
_entity.type
_entity.pdbx_description
1 polymer ?
#
loop_
_entity_poly.entity_id
_entity_poly.type
_entity_poly.pdbx_seq_one_letter_code
_entity_poly.pdbx_strand_id
1 'polypeptide(L)'
;MRLWREWLPEAVAREATEEEPKRFAAIVAGWSREWQQQHDPALTLKWLSLFNRHAPLTLDAVLQPDELELLLASKHRPNYVLQILSGLVESSCIVSPERFRMDQNITFFMDAQGSCERILQTPIPLSYTRHTSRFLVIWLGLMPLTLWKSCHGAMIPVSAIIAFLLLGIEEIGVQIEEPFGILPLENMCETIETNLNEMAGNNSGVSYLIGKVNQQSWHMRHEWEENRRRAEGSHGDDSEFLRSSRDGDTAARDNSFATPDLSGSDHR
;
A
#
# COMPACT_ATOMS: atom_id res chain seq x y z
N MET A 1 0.81 -26.52 -21.91
CA MET A 1 0.61 -27.73 -22.75
C MET A 1 1.86 -28.56 -23.07
N ARG A 2 3.06 -28.24 -22.54
CA ARG A 2 4.30 -29.00 -22.82
C ARG A 2 5.07 -29.50 -21.59
N LEU A 3 4.71 -29.15 -20.36
CA LEU A 3 5.42 -29.56 -19.13
C LEU A 3 5.01 -30.94 -18.58
N TRP A 4 3.90 -31.50 -19.07
CA TRP A 4 3.33 -32.76 -18.56
C TRP A 4 3.95 -34.03 -19.18
N ARG A 5 4.74 -33.90 -20.25
CA ARG A 5 5.30 -35.05 -20.98
C ARG A 5 6.67 -35.48 -20.43
N GLU A 6 7.34 -34.62 -19.65
CA GLU A 6 8.65 -34.90 -19.05
C GLU A 6 8.55 -35.55 -17.65
N TRP A 7 7.38 -35.48 -17.01
CA TRP A 7 7.16 -35.93 -15.64
C TRP A 7 6.51 -37.32 -15.51
N LEU A 8 6.14 -37.95 -16.62
CA LEU A 8 5.59 -39.30 -16.61
C LEU A 8 6.70 -40.26 -17.07
N PRO A 9 7.30 -41.07 -16.18
CA PRO A 9 8.26 -42.09 -16.60
C PRO A 9 7.57 -43.01 -17.62
N GLU A 10 8.19 -43.19 -18.79
CA GLU A 10 7.66 -44.03 -19.89
C GLU A 10 7.35 -45.49 -19.45
N ALA A 11 7.82 -45.89 -18.28
CA ALA A 11 7.54 -47.16 -17.61
C ALA A 11 6.07 -47.37 -17.21
N VAL A 12 5.28 -46.30 -17.00
CA VAL A 12 3.89 -46.42 -16.51
C VAL A 12 2.92 -46.88 -17.61
N ALA A 13 3.30 -46.78 -18.89
CA ALA A 13 2.40 -47.03 -20.01
C ALA A 13 2.41 -48.47 -20.55
N ARG A 14 3.29 -49.37 -20.09
CA ARG A 14 3.50 -50.64 -20.82
C ARG A 14 3.42 -51.97 -20.08
N GLU A 15 3.50 -52.07 -18.75
CA GLU A 15 3.69 -53.40 -18.12
C GLU A 15 2.76 -53.63 -16.93
N ALA A 16 1.60 -54.18 -17.23
CA ALA A 16 0.67 -54.78 -16.28
C ALA A 16 1.09 -56.23 -15.99
N THR A 17 2.02 -56.46 -15.06
CA THR A 17 2.30 -57.80 -14.51
C THR A 17 2.90 -57.75 -13.09
N GLU A 18 2.09 -58.17 -12.12
CA GLU A 18 2.37 -58.98 -10.91
C GLU A 18 3.39 -58.52 -9.82
N GLU A 19 4.22 -57.49 -10.01
CA GLU A 19 5.15 -56.97 -8.97
C GLU A 19 4.75 -55.60 -8.36
N GLU A 20 3.47 -55.22 -8.46
CA GLU A 20 3.02 -53.85 -8.18
C GLU A 20 3.16 -53.32 -6.73
N PRO A 21 2.88 -54.08 -5.65
CA PRO A 21 2.84 -53.47 -4.31
C PRO A 21 4.23 -53.07 -3.79
N LYS A 22 5.27 -53.83 -4.10
CA LYS A 22 6.66 -53.52 -3.69
C LYS A 22 7.25 -52.39 -4.53
N ARG A 23 6.91 -52.34 -5.83
CA ARG A 23 7.34 -51.27 -6.74
C ARG A 23 6.65 -49.95 -6.42
N PHE A 24 5.35 -49.97 -6.12
CA PHE A 24 4.63 -48.79 -5.65
C PHE A 24 5.17 -48.29 -4.32
N ALA A 25 5.44 -49.19 -3.35
CA ALA A 25 6.10 -48.82 -2.10
C ALA A 25 7.50 -48.22 -2.31
N ALA A 26 8.26 -48.70 -3.31
CA ALA A 26 9.55 -48.14 -3.66
C ALA A 26 9.44 -46.75 -4.32
N ILE A 27 8.43 -46.51 -5.16
CA ILE A 27 8.13 -45.20 -5.76
C ILE A 27 7.71 -44.21 -4.66
N VAL A 28 6.79 -44.59 -3.78
CA VAL A 28 6.35 -43.78 -2.63
C VAL A 28 7.52 -43.50 -1.67
N ALA A 29 8.38 -44.48 -1.42
CA ALA A 29 9.58 -44.29 -0.61
C ALA A 29 10.67 -43.45 -1.30
N GLY A 30 10.71 -43.43 -2.64
CA GLY A 30 11.55 -42.52 -3.42
C GLY A 30 11.04 -41.08 -3.30
N TRP A 31 9.74 -40.89 -3.55
CA TRP A 31 9.04 -39.61 -3.41
C TRP A 31 9.14 -39.04 -2.00
N SER A 32 8.94 -39.87 -0.97
CA SER A 32 9.12 -39.46 0.44
C SER A 32 10.54 -38.96 0.73
N ARG A 33 11.56 -39.55 0.09
CA ARG A 33 12.97 -39.19 0.31
C ARG A 33 13.35 -37.92 -0.44
N GLU A 34 12.92 -37.76 -1.69
CA GLU A 34 13.13 -36.54 -2.48
C GLU A 34 12.37 -35.34 -1.89
N TRP A 35 11.12 -35.53 -1.46
CA TRP A 35 10.30 -34.49 -0.84
C TRP A 35 10.85 -34.02 0.53
N GLN A 36 11.41 -34.94 1.32
CA GLN A 36 12.14 -34.60 2.57
C GLN A 36 13.43 -33.82 2.33
N GLN A 37 14.05 -33.96 1.15
CA GLN A 37 15.31 -33.28 0.81
C GLN A 37 15.08 -31.84 0.27
N GLN A 38 13.90 -31.57 -0.28
CA GLN A 38 13.49 -30.24 -0.76
C GLN A 38 13.15 -29.27 0.38
N HIS A 39 12.78 -29.77 1.57
CA HIS A 39 12.38 -28.99 2.75
C HIS A 39 13.54 -28.67 3.73
N ASP A 40 14.78 -28.59 3.23
CA ASP A 40 15.95 -28.35 4.07
C ASP A 40 15.93 -26.91 4.65
N PRO A 41 15.92 -26.70 5.99
CA PRO A 41 15.97 -25.37 6.63
C PRO A 41 17.23 -24.57 6.28
N ALA A 42 18.23 -25.18 5.64
CA ALA A 42 19.37 -24.48 5.07
C ALA A 42 18.98 -23.55 3.90
N LEU A 43 17.92 -23.85 3.14
CA LEU A 43 17.45 -23.03 2.02
C LEU A 43 16.72 -21.76 2.49
N THR A 44 15.98 -21.80 3.59
CA THR A 44 15.34 -20.60 4.18
C THR A 44 16.38 -19.66 4.80
N LEU A 45 17.42 -20.19 5.45
CA LEU A 45 18.56 -19.39 5.91
C LEU A 45 19.38 -18.82 4.73
N LYS A 46 19.51 -19.58 3.64
CA LYS A 46 20.12 -19.10 2.40
C LYS A 46 19.30 -17.96 1.79
N TRP A 47 17.97 -18.01 1.88
CA TRP A 47 17.05 -16.97 1.42
C TRP A 47 17.20 -15.68 2.24
N LEU A 48 17.24 -15.77 3.57
CA LEU A 48 17.52 -14.62 4.46
C LEU A 48 18.90 -14.00 4.17
N SER A 49 19.89 -14.84 3.86
CA SER A 49 21.22 -14.39 3.47
C SER A 49 21.27 -13.75 2.07
N LEU A 50 20.42 -14.20 1.13
CA LEU A 50 20.30 -13.65 -0.22
C LEU A 50 19.58 -12.30 -0.21
N PHE A 51 18.52 -12.15 0.60
CA PHE A 51 17.87 -10.85 0.84
C PHE A 51 18.88 -9.81 1.37
N ASN A 52 19.74 -10.22 2.30
CA ASN A 52 20.81 -9.36 2.82
C ASN A 52 21.96 -9.12 1.81
N ARG A 53 22.03 -9.89 0.71
CA ARG A 53 23.09 -9.83 -0.31
C ARG A 53 22.75 -8.92 -1.48
N HIS A 54 21.46 -8.71 -1.77
CA HIS A 54 20.99 -7.84 -2.85
C HIS A 54 20.74 -6.38 -2.41
N ALA A 55 20.54 -6.14 -1.11
CA ALA A 55 20.43 -4.79 -0.54
C ALA A 55 21.58 -3.81 -0.90
N PRO A 56 22.89 -4.19 -0.89
CA PRO A 56 23.95 -3.23 -1.19
C PRO A 56 24.01 -2.77 -2.65
N LEU A 57 23.41 -3.50 -3.60
CA LEU A 57 23.46 -3.14 -5.03
C LEU A 57 22.48 -2.02 -5.41
N THR A 58 21.35 -1.91 -4.72
CA THR A 58 20.36 -0.85 -4.94
C THR A 58 20.62 0.39 -4.09
N LEU A 59 21.21 0.24 -2.89
CA LEU A 59 21.47 1.36 -1.99
C LEU A 59 22.64 2.25 -2.42
N ASP A 60 23.57 1.75 -3.25
CA ASP A 60 24.74 2.50 -3.74
C ASP A 60 24.36 3.71 -4.63
N ALA A 61 23.16 3.68 -5.22
CA ALA A 61 22.62 4.79 -6.01
C ALA A 61 21.90 5.86 -5.15
N VAL A 62 21.51 5.52 -3.92
CA VAL A 62 20.64 6.36 -3.07
C VAL A 62 21.41 6.96 -1.89
N LEU A 63 22.33 6.21 -1.28
CA LEU A 63 23.11 6.63 -0.13
C LEU A 63 24.56 6.97 -0.53
N GLN A 64 25.18 7.87 0.23
CA GLN A 64 26.62 8.08 0.12
C GLN A 64 27.38 6.85 0.67
N PRO A 65 28.60 6.57 0.17
CA PRO A 65 29.37 5.39 0.60
C PRO A 65 29.61 5.35 2.12
N ASP A 66 29.81 6.51 2.76
CA ASP A 66 30.01 6.62 4.20
C ASP A 66 28.74 6.24 5.00
N GLU A 67 27.55 6.60 4.48
CA GLU A 67 26.26 6.29 5.10
C GLU A 67 25.92 4.80 4.97
N LEU A 68 26.29 4.20 3.83
CA LEU A 68 26.11 2.77 3.57
C LEU A 68 26.92 1.93 4.55
N GLU A 69 28.18 2.30 4.82
CA GLU A 69 29.02 1.60 5.80
C GLU A 69 28.40 1.62 7.21
N LEU A 70 27.91 2.78 7.65
CA LEU A 70 27.24 2.93 8.95
C LEU A 70 25.96 2.11 9.04
N LEU A 71 25.17 2.07 7.96
CA LEU A 71 23.95 1.27 7.88
C LEU A 71 24.25 -0.23 7.94
N LEU A 72 25.26 -0.70 7.20
CA LEU A 72 25.67 -2.10 7.17
C LEU A 72 26.26 -2.56 8.50
N ALA A 73 26.93 -1.66 9.23
CA ALA A 73 27.44 -1.91 10.57
C ALA A 73 26.33 -2.02 11.65
N SER A 74 25.15 -1.46 11.39
CA SER A 74 24.04 -1.52 12.35
C SER A 74 23.47 -2.94 12.50
N LYS A 75 23.08 -3.30 13.74
CA LYS A 75 22.44 -4.60 14.03
C LYS A 75 21.07 -4.73 13.37
N HIS A 76 20.33 -3.63 13.26
CA HIS A 76 18.95 -3.61 12.80
C HIS A 76 18.74 -2.51 11.75
N ARG A 77 19.03 -2.85 10.49
CA ARG A 77 19.12 -1.89 9.38
C ARG A 77 17.85 -1.05 9.15
N PRO A 78 16.63 -1.62 9.11
CA PRO A 78 15.41 -0.82 8.87
C PRO A 78 15.14 0.20 9.98
N ASN A 79 15.37 -0.19 11.23
CA ASN A 79 15.18 0.69 12.39
C ASN A 79 16.23 1.80 12.42
N TYR A 80 17.48 1.51 12.02
CA TYR A 80 18.51 2.54 11.88
C TYR A 80 18.08 3.63 10.89
N VAL A 81 17.54 3.24 9.73
CA VAL A 81 17.01 4.20 8.73
C VAL A 81 15.87 5.05 9.31
N LEU A 82 14.93 4.44 10.05
CA LEU A 82 13.83 5.18 10.69
C LEU A 82 14.33 6.19 11.73
N GLN A 83 15.37 5.86 12.49
CA GLN A 83 15.99 6.79 13.45
C GLN A 83 16.62 7.99 12.74
N ILE A 84 17.33 7.76 11.63
CA ILE A 84 17.88 8.84 10.82
C ILE A 84 16.76 9.71 10.24
N LEU A 85 15.69 9.12 9.70
CA LEU A 85 14.53 9.86 9.19
C LEU A 85 13.89 10.73 10.27
N SER A 86 13.74 10.20 11.50
CA SER A 86 13.25 10.98 12.63
C SER A 86 14.17 12.17 12.91
N GLY A 87 15.48 11.95 13.02
CA GLY A 87 16.48 13.00 13.22
C GLY A 87 16.50 14.08 12.12
N LEU A 88 16.25 13.69 10.87
CA LEU A 88 16.11 14.62 9.74
C LEU A 88 14.85 15.48 9.88
N VAL A 89 13.72 14.91 10.31
CA VAL A 89 12.51 15.68 10.59
C VAL A 89 12.71 16.63 11.77
N GLU A 90 13.48 16.24 12.78
CA GLU A 90 13.81 17.13 13.92
C GLU A 90 14.67 18.32 13.52
N SER A 91 15.65 18.10 12.64
CA SER A 91 16.57 19.14 12.17
C SER A 91 15.98 20.01 11.05
N SER A 92 14.89 19.58 10.42
CA SER A 92 14.21 20.32 9.36
C SER A 92 13.50 21.59 9.91
N CYS A 93 13.49 22.66 9.11
CA CYS A 93 12.85 23.93 9.45
C CYS A 93 11.31 23.91 9.24
N ILE A 94 10.65 22.84 9.66
CA ILE A 94 9.21 22.61 9.48
C ILE A 94 8.44 23.13 10.70
N VAL A 95 7.28 23.75 10.47
CA VAL A 95 6.43 24.30 11.53
C VAL A 95 5.78 23.16 12.34
N SER A 96 5.50 23.41 13.62
CA SER A 96 5.15 22.36 14.60
C SER A 96 3.95 21.45 14.24
N PRO A 97 2.83 21.92 13.64
CA PRO A 97 1.73 21.00 13.30
C PRO A 97 2.07 20.10 12.10
N GLU A 98 2.84 20.58 11.11
CA GLU A 98 3.31 19.77 9.99
C GLU A 98 4.36 18.76 10.44
N ARG A 99 5.27 19.17 11.34
CA ARG A 99 6.28 18.28 11.94
C ARG A 99 5.62 17.11 12.68
N PHE A 100 4.57 17.38 13.45
CA PHE A 100 3.81 16.33 14.13
C PHE A 100 3.20 15.32 13.14
N ARG A 101 2.67 15.78 12.01
CA ARG A 101 2.13 14.87 10.97
C ARG A 101 3.21 14.00 10.34
N MET A 102 4.41 14.54 10.14
CA MET A 102 5.54 13.74 9.63
C MET A 102 5.99 12.69 10.65
N ASP A 103 6.05 13.05 11.93
CA ASP A 103 6.40 12.11 13.00
C ASP A 103 5.37 10.96 13.12
N GLN A 104 4.08 11.28 12.94
CA GLN A 104 3.03 10.27 12.83
C GLN A 104 3.23 9.33 11.64
N ASN A 105 3.65 9.84 10.47
CA ASN A 105 3.95 9.00 9.31
C ASN A 105 5.16 8.09 9.57
N ILE A 106 6.18 8.57 10.29
CA ILE A 106 7.35 7.76 10.68
C ILE A 106 6.93 6.66 11.66
N THR A 107 6.07 6.98 12.63
CA THR A 107 5.50 6.00 13.55
C THR A 107 4.74 4.91 12.80
N PHE A 108 3.96 5.29 11.79
CA PHE A 108 3.26 4.34 10.92
C PHE A 108 4.24 3.40 10.18
N PHE A 109 5.37 3.91 9.67
CA PHE A 109 6.39 3.05 9.06
C PHE A 109 7.03 2.08 10.08
N MET A 110 7.26 2.53 11.32
CA MET A 110 7.75 1.67 12.39
C MET A 110 6.77 0.54 12.72
N ASP A 111 5.47 0.85 12.80
CA ASP A 111 4.42 -0.14 13.03
C ASP A 111 4.29 -1.14 11.88
N ALA A 112 4.41 -0.68 10.64
CA ALA A 112 4.41 -1.55 9.45
C ALA A 112 5.63 -2.50 9.45
N GLN A 113 6.83 -1.97 9.72
CA GLN A 113 8.06 -2.78 9.84
C GLN A 113 7.91 -3.84 10.94
N GLY A 114 7.45 -3.44 12.14
CA GLY A 114 7.24 -4.37 13.26
C GLY A 114 6.17 -5.42 12.96
N SER A 115 5.16 -5.08 12.15
CA SER A 115 4.14 -6.03 11.69
C SER A 115 4.75 -7.08 10.74
N CYS A 116 5.59 -6.66 9.79
CA CYS A 116 6.32 -7.58 8.92
C CYS A 116 7.25 -8.50 9.70
N GLU A 117 7.96 -7.97 10.71
CA GLU A 117 8.82 -8.76 11.58
C GLU A 117 8.03 -9.79 12.39
N ARG A 118 6.86 -9.43 12.93
CA ARG A 118 5.99 -10.39 13.62
C ARG A 118 5.58 -11.52 12.70
N ILE A 119 5.15 -11.22 11.47
CA ILE A 119 4.78 -12.25 10.49
C ILE A 119 5.97 -13.19 10.22
N LEU A 120 7.18 -12.64 10.06
CA LEU A 120 8.39 -13.43 9.82
C LEU A 120 8.84 -14.24 11.06
N GLN A 121 8.69 -13.68 12.26
CA GLN A 121 9.14 -14.28 13.52
C GLN A 121 8.13 -15.25 14.13
N THR A 122 6.90 -15.31 13.63
CA THR A 122 5.90 -16.30 14.02
C THR A 122 5.68 -17.36 12.94
N PRO A 123 6.71 -18.15 12.56
CA PRO A 123 6.48 -19.24 11.63
C PRO A 123 5.58 -20.29 12.27
N ILE A 124 4.75 -20.94 11.46
CA ILE A 124 3.99 -22.11 11.89
C ILE A 124 4.98 -23.15 12.42
N PRO A 125 4.69 -23.84 13.54
CA PRO A 125 5.62 -24.82 14.08
C PRO A 125 5.98 -25.87 13.03
N LEU A 126 7.28 -26.01 12.71
CA LEU A 126 7.78 -26.99 11.73
C LEU A 126 7.32 -28.43 11.98
N SER A 127 6.97 -28.75 13.22
CA SER A 127 6.39 -30.04 13.59
C SER A 127 5.03 -30.30 12.92
N TYR A 128 4.22 -29.27 12.71
CA TYR A 128 2.91 -29.36 12.06
C TYR A 128 3.06 -29.75 10.59
N THR A 129 3.77 -28.93 9.80
CA THR A 129 4.02 -29.17 8.37
C THR A 129 4.69 -30.53 8.13
N ARG A 130 5.65 -30.93 8.96
CA ARG A 130 6.29 -32.26 8.86
C ARG A 130 5.36 -33.41 9.21
N HIS A 131 4.44 -33.22 10.16
CA HIS A 131 3.51 -34.27 10.56
C HIS A 131 2.43 -34.49 9.50
N THR A 132 1.85 -33.40 8.98
CA THR A 132 0.84 -33.43 7.92
C THR A 132 1.36 -34.13 6.67
N SER A 133 2.54 -33.76 6.17
CA SER A 133 3.14 -34.42 5.01
C SER A 133 3.40 -35.92 5.21
N ARG A 134 3.99 -36.32 6.35
CA ARG A 134 4.24 -37.75 6.64
C ARG A 134 2.93 -38.54 6.71
N PHE A 135 1.90 -37.97 7.34
CA PHE A 135 0.58 -38.57 7.39
C PHE A 135 -0.02 -38.72 5.99
N LEU A 136 0.08 -37.70 5.15
CA LEU A 136 -0.45 -37.67 3.78
C LEU A 136 0.24 -38.73 2.89
N VAL A 137 1.56 -38.87 2.98
CA VAL A 137 2.33 -39.92 2.26
C VAL A 137 1.90 -41.32 2.70
N ILE A 138 1.76 -41.55 4.01
CA ILE A 138 1.29 -42.84 4.54
C ILE A 138 -0.13 -43.10 4.04
N TRP A 139 -1.03 -42.13 4.11
CA TRP A 139 -2.42 -42.25 3.68
C TRP A 139 -2.52 -42.59 2.19
N LEU A 140 -1.77 -41.89 1.33
CA LEU A 140 -1.69 -42.18 -0.10
C LEU A 140 -1.06 -43.54 -0.40
N GLY A 141 -0.10 -43.97 0.41
CA GLY A 141 0.51 -45.30 0.32
C GLY A 141 -0.48 -46.43 0.64
N LEU A 142 -1.38 -46.22 1.60
CA LEU A 142 -2.42 -47.19 1.97
C LEU A 142 -3.61 -47.18 1.01
N MET A 143 -3.87 -46.06 0.33
CA MET A 143 -4.99 -45.87 -0.60
C MET A 143 -5.13 -46.95 -1.71
N PRO A 144 -4.06 -47.36 -2.43
CA PRO A 144 -4.19 -48.43 -3.43
C PRO A 144 -4.59 -49.78 -2.82
N LEU A 145 -4.18 -50.08 -1.59
CA LEU A 145 -4.55 -51.34 -0.92
C LEU A 145 -6.04 -51.40 -0.60
N THR A 146 -6.67 -50.26 -0.30
CA THR A 146 -8.11 -50.19 -0.04
C THR A 146 -8.94 -50.27 -1.33
N LEU A 147 -8.44 -49.70 -2.42
CA LEU A 147 -9.10 -49.69 -3.73
C LEU A 147 -8.98 -51.00 -4.52
N TRP A 148 -8.06 -51.90 -4.13
CA TRP A 148 -7.82 -53.18 -4.80
C TRP A 148 -9.12 -53.97 -5.05
N LYS A 149 -10.02 -54.01 -4.07
CA LYS A 149 -11.27 -54.79 -4.15
C LYS A 149 -12.31 -54.19 -5.11
N SER A 150 -12.27 -52.89 -5.36
CA SER A 150 -13.31 -52.18 -6.12
C SER A 150 -12.90 -51.87 -7.56
N CYS A 151 -11.62 -51.62 -7.83
CA CYS A 151 -11.19 -51.06 -9.12
C CYS A 151 -10.13 -51.87 -9.88
N HIS A 152 -9.62 -53.00 -9.34
CA HIS A 152 -8.60 -53.84 -10.00
C HIS A 152 -7.57 -53.00 -10.79
N GLY A 153 -7.44 -53.16 -12.12
CA GLY A 153 -6.46 -52.44 -12.94
C GLY A 153 -6.67 -50.93 -13.09
N ALA A 154 -7.88 -50.40 -12.82
CA ALA A 154 -8.13 -48.96 -12.81
C ALA A 154 -7.66 -48.27 -11.51
N MET A 155 -7.17 -49.02 -10.51
CA MET A 155 -6.72 -48.45 -9.24
C MET A 155 -5.51 -47.53 -9.37
N ILE A 156 -4.59 -47.85 -10.29
CA ILE A 156 -3.32 -47.13 -10.46
C ILE A 156 -3.58 -45.72 -10.98
N PRO A 157 -4.34 -45.50 -12.08
CA PRO A 157 -4.63 -44.14 -12.53
C PRO A 157 -5.49 -43.36 -11.52
N VAL A 158 -6.43 -44.02 -10.84
CA VAL A 158 -7.30 -43.35 -9.85
C VAL A 158 -6.51 -42.88 -8.62
N SER A 159 -5.66 -43.75 -8.05
CA SER A 159 -4.80 -43.41 -6.92
C SER A 159 -3.76 -42.35 -7.29
N ALA A 160 -3.21 -42.40 -8.51
CA ALA A 160 -2.28 -41.38 -9.01
C ALA A 160 -2.93 -40.00 -9.12
N ILE A 161 -4.18 -39.91 -9.61
CA ILE A 161 -4.93 -38.64 -9.69
C ILE A 161 -5.18 -38.07 -8.29
N ILE A 162 -5.59 -38.91 -7.34
CA ILE A 162 -5.85 -38.48 -5.96
C ILE A 162 -4.57 -38.03 -5.26
N ALA A 163 -3.48 -38.77 -5.46
CA ALA A 163 -2.16 -38.38 -4.96
C ALA A 163 -1.71 -37.04 -5.53
N PHE A 164 -1.88 -36.83 -6.84
CA PHE A 164 -1.54 -35.56 -7.49
C PHE A 164 -2.32 -34.38 -6.90
N LEU A 165 -3.63 -34.53 -6.69
CA LEU A 165 -4.46 -33.46 -6.13
C LEU A 165 -4.09 -33.15 -4.68
N LEU A 166 -3.92 -34.16 -3.83
CA LEU A 166 -3.64 -33.95 -2.40
C LEU A 166 -2.21 -33.47 -2.15
N LEU A 167 -1.21 -34.01 -2.87
CA LEU A 167 0.16 -33.49 -2.79
C LEU A 167 0.27 -32.08 -3.37
N GLY A 168 -0.51 -31.76 -4.41
CA GLY A 168 -0.59 -30.40 -4.94
C GLY A 168 -1.15 -29.40 -3.93
N ILE A 169 -2.16 -29.79 -3.14
CA ILE A 169 -2.71 -28.94 -2.08
C ILE A 169 -1.70 -28.74 -0.95
N GLU A 170 -0.98 -29.80 -0.53
CA GLU A 170 0.05 -29.70 0.50
C GLU A 170 1.18 -28.74 0.08
N GLU A 171 1.64 -28.84 -1.17
CA GLU A 171 2.67 -27.96 -1.73
C GLU A 171 2.22 -26.49 -1.75
N ILE A 172 0.98 -26.23 -2.15
CA ILE A 172 0.40 -24.88 -2.09
C ILE A 172 0.33 -24.39 -0.64
N GLY A 173 -0.03 -25.27 0.30
CA GLY A 173 -0.03 -24.99 1.73
C GLY A 173 1.33 -24.48 2.20
N VAL A 174 2.40 -25.22 1.89
CA VAL A 174 3.78 -24.85 2.24
C VAL A 174 4.18 -23.51 1.61
N GLN A 175 3.80 -23.25 0.35
CA GLN A 175 4.12 -21.97 -0.30
C GLN A 175 3.43 -20.78 0.37
N ILE A 176 2.21 -20.97 0.91
CA ILE A 176 1.48 -19.93 1.64
C ILE A 176 2.09 -19.67 3.03
N GLU A 177 2.78 -20.66 3.62
CA GLU A 177 3.51 -20.48 4.89
C GLU A 177 4.68 -19.50 4.77
N GLU A 178 5.22 -19.28 3.56
CA GLU A 178 6.35 -18.38 3.26
C GLU A 178 5.90 -17.17 2.39
N PRO A 179 5.12 -16.23 2.93
CA PRO A 179 4.45 -15.18 2.15
C PRO A 179 5.41 -14.22 1.45
N PHE A 180 6.58 -13.94 2.03
CA PHE A 180 7.55 -13.01 1.46
C PHE A 180 8.37 -13.62 0.30
N GLY A 181 8.38 -14.95 0.16
CA GLY A 181 9.06 -15.63 -0.94
C GLY A 181 8.32 -15.52 -2.28
N ILE A 182 7.00 -15.35 -2.25
CA ILE A 182 6.13 -15.28 -3.42
C ILE A 182 5.73 -13.85 -3.79
N LEU A 183 5.88 -12.89 -2.87
CA LEU A 183 5.53 -11.50 -3.11
C LEU A 183 6.61 -10.82 -4.00
N PRO A 184 6.21 -10.07 -5.05
CA PRO A 184 7.14 -9.33 -5.89
C PRO A 184 7.59 -8.03 -5.20
N LEU A 185 8.37 -8.15 -4.12
CA LEU A 185 8.81 -7.03 -3.29
C LEU A 185 9.65 -6.02 -4.08
N GLU A 186 10.50 -6.49 -5.00
CA GLU A 186 11.33 -5.64 -5.84
C GLU A 186 10.49 -4.72 -6.72
N ASN A 187 9.44 -5.26 -7.36
CA ASN A 187 8.53 -4.47 -8.20
C ASN A 187 7.73 -3.46 -7.36
N MET A 188 7.36 -3.82 -6.13
CA MET A 188 6.70 -2.89 -5.20
C MET A 188 7.64 -1.74 -4.83
N CYS A 189 8.92 -2.03 -4.53
CA CYS A 189 9.94 -1.03 -4.26
C CYS A 189 10.18 -0.10 -5.46
N GLU A 190 10.31 -0.65 -6.67
CA GLU A 190 10.47 0.13 -7.91
C GLU A 190 9.26 1.05 -8.16
N THR A 191 8.05 0.57 -7.88
CA THR A 191 6.82 1.37 -7.98
C THR A 191 6.83 2.52 -6.96
N ILE A 192 7.25 2.27 -5.72
CA ILE A 192 7.38 3.29 -4.68
C ILE A 192 8.42 4.33 -5.10
N GLU A 193 9.59 3.90 -5.57
CA GLU A 193 10.66 4.78 -6.03
C GLU A 193 10.20 5.66 -7.20
N THR A 194 9.53 5.08 -8.19
CA THR A 194 8.98 5.81 -9.33
C THR A 194 7.97 6.87 -8.86
N ASN A 195 7.04 6.49 -7.98
CA ASN A 195 6.06 7.43 -7.42
C ASN A 195 6.73 8.58 -6.65
N LEU A 196 7.77 8.29 -5.85
CA LEU A 196 8.52 9.31 -5.12
C LEU A 196 9.26 10.26 -6.06
N ASN A 197 9.92 9.73 -7.10
CA ASN A 197 10.61 10.51 -8.12
C ASN A 197 9.63 11.39 -8.92
N GLU A 198 8.45 10.86 -9.26
CA GLU A 198 7.38 11.63 -9.88
C GLU A 198 6.87 12.75 -8.97
N MET A 199 6.65 12.47 -7.68
CA MET A 199 6.22 13.49 -6.72
C MET A 199 7.27 14.58 -6.53
N ALA A 200 8.55 14.21 -6.47
CA ALA A 200 9.66 15.16 -6.36
C ALA A 200 9.82 16.01 -7.64
N GLY A 201 9.72 15.40 -8.81
CA GLY A 201 9.83 16.07 -10.11
C GLY A 201 8.63 16.95 -10.46
N ASN A 202 7.40 16.45 -10.26
CA ASN A 202 6.16 17.18 -10.57
C ASN A 202 5.89 18.37 -9.65
N ASN A 203 6.58 18.48 -8.52
CA ASN A 203 6.42 19.63 -7.64
C ASN A 203 6.68 20.97 -8.37
N SER A 204 7.55 20.95 -9.39
CA SER A 204 7.80 22.11 -10.26
C SER A 204 6.61 22.49 -11.16
N GLY A 205 5.99 21.52 -11.84
CA GLY A 205 4.80 21.73 -12.69
C GLY A 205 3.54 22.06 -11.89
N VAL A 206 3.34 21.38 -10.75
CA VAL A 206 2.23 21.66 -9.82
C VAL A 206 2.36 23.06 -9.23
N SER A 207 3.56 23.46 -8.80
CA SER A 207 3.79 24.84 -8.30
C SER A 207 3.51 25.89 -9.36
N TYR A 208 3.87 25.64 -10.63
CA TYR A 208 3.54 26.53 -11.73
C TYR A 208 2.03 26.67 -11.94
N LEU A 209 1.30 25.56 -11.95
CA LEU A 209 -0.17 25.57 -12.11
C LEU A 209 -0.87 26.22 -10.93
N ILE A 210 -0.45 25.93 -9.69
CA ILE A 210 -0.96 26.58 -8.49
C ILE A 210 -0.68 28.08 -8.54
N GLY A 211 0.53 28.49 -8.95
CA GLY A 211 0.89 29.90 -9.14
C GLY A 211 -0.03 30.59 -10.14
N LYS A 212 -0.28 29.95 -11.29
CA LYS A 212 -1.18 30.46 -12.33
C LYS A 212 -2.64 30.56 -11.84
N VAL A 213 -3.15 29.54 -11.15
CA VAL A 213 -4.51 29.53 -10.59
C VAL A 213 -4.65 30.59 -9.51
N ASN A 214 -3.66 30.72 -8.63
CA ASN A 214 -3.66 31.74 -7.59
C ASN A 214 -3.68 33.12 -8.23
N GLN A 215 -2.81 33.39 -9.21
CA GLN A 215 -2.78 34.65 -9.95
C GLN A 215 -4.13 34.98 -10.60
N GLN A 216 -4.78 34.01 -11.26
CA GLN A 216 -6.11 34.19 -11.83
C GLN A 216 -7.16 34.51 -10.75
N SER A 217 -7.13 33.80 -9.63
CA SER A 217 -8.02 34.06 -8.49
C SER A 217 -7.82 35.46 -7.92
N TRP A 218 -6.58 35.95 -7.84
CA TRP A 218 -6.27 37.33 -7.44
C TRP A 218 -6.90 38.35 -8.40
N HIS A 219 -6.73 38.18 -9.71
CA HIS A 219 -7.32 39.08 -10.71
C HIS A 219 -8.84 39.11 -10.62
N MET A 220 -9.50 37.95 -10.49
CA MET A 220 -10.96 37.89 -10.33
C MET A 220 -11.44 38.59 -9.05
N ARG A 221 -10.72 38.43 -7.93
CA ARG A 221 -11.07 39.12 -6.67
C ARG A 221 -11.00 40.63 -6.80
N HIS A 222 -9.94 41.15 -7.42
CA HIS A 222 -9.77 42.59 -7.61
C HIS A 222 -10.80 43.18 -8.57
N GLU A 223 -11.09 42.49 -9.67
CA GLU A 223 -12.12 42.91 -10.62
C GLU A 223 -13.52 42.91 -9.98
N TRP A 224 -13.85 41.88 -9.20
CA TRP A 224 -15.11 41.80 -8.47
C TRP A 224 -15.25 42.92 -7.43
N GLU A 225 -14.20 43.19 -6.64
CA GLU A 225 -14.20 44.28 -5.68
C GLU A 225 -14.32 45.66 -6.35
N GLU A 226 -13.67 45.86 -7.49
CA GLU A 226 -13.76 47.12 -8.23
C GLU A 226 -15.18 47.33 -8.79
N ASN A 227 -15.79 46.29 -9.35
CA ASN A 227 -17.19 46.34 -9.80
C ASN A 227 -18.17 46.57 -8.64
N ARG A 228 -17.92 45.96 -7.48
CA ARG A 228 -18.72 46.24 -6.27
C ARG A 228 -18.62 47.71 -5.86
N ARG A 229 -17.42 48.30 -5.83
CA ARG A 229 -17.24 49.73 -5.52
C ARG A 229 -17.92 50.64 -6.54
N ARG A 230 -17.90 50.30 -7.82
CA ARG A 230 -18.66 51.03 -8.86
C ARG A 230 -20.17 50.96 -8.64
N ALA A 231 -20.69 49.79 -8.27
CA ALA A 231 -22.11 49.61 -7.97
C ALA A 231 -22.54 50.38 -6.70
N GLU A 232 -21.72 50.36 -5.65
CA GLU A 232 -21.96 51.12 -4.41
C GLU A 232 -21.87 52.64 -4.64
N GLY A 233 -20.92 53.10 -5.47
CA GLY A 233 -20.79 54.51 -5.86
C GLY A 233 -21.97 55.02 -6.70
N SER A 234 -22.46 54.22 -7.65
CA SER A 234 -23.66 54.54 -8.43
C SER A 234 -24.90 54.66 -7.55
N HIS A 235 -25.04 53.80 -6.53
CA HIS A 235 -26.18 53.84 -5.61
C HIS A 235 -26.11 55.02 -4.63
N GLY A 236 -24.88 55.44 -4.27
CA GLY A 236 -24.63 56.64 -3.47
C GLY A 236 -24.99 57.93 -4.20
N ASP A 237 -24.58 58.05 -5.46
CA ASP A 237 -24.84 59.21 -6.32
C ASP A 237 -26.34 59.37 -6.60
N ASP A 238 -27.07 58.27 -6.80
CA ASP A 238 -28.53 58.28 -6.91
C ASP A 238 -29.21 58.78 -5.61
N SER A 239 -28.68 58.40 -4.45
CA SER A 239 -29.22 58.83 -3.15
C SER A 239 -28.85 60.29 -2.78
N GLU A 240 -27.71 60.78 -3.26
CA GLU A 240 -27.24 62.15 -3.06
C GLU A 240 -27.91 63.12 -4.04
N PHE A 241 -28.13 62.69 -5.29
CA PHE A 241 -28.98 63.37 -6.27
C PHE A 241 -30.43 63.51 -5.78
N LEU A 242 -31.01 62.44 -5.21
CA LEU A 242 -32.35 62.48 -4.62
C LEU A 242 -32.43 63.35 -3.34
N ARG A 243 -31.34 63.50 -2.58
CA ARG A 243 -31.25 64.47 -1.46
C ARG A 243 -31.13 65.91 -1.97
N SER A 244 -30.26 66.16 -2.95
CA SER A 244 -30.09 67.46 -3.60
C SER A 244 -31.38 67.96 -4.27
N SER A 245 -32.15 67.07 -4.91
CA SER A 245 -33.47 67.43 -5.46
C SER A 245 -34.50 67.75 -4.37
N ARG A 246 -34.39 67.16 -3.18
CA ARG A 246 -35.30 67.46 -2.05
C ARG A 246 -34.97 68.78 -1.37
N ASP A 247 -33.69 69.16 -1.34
CA ASP A 247 -33.25 70.42 -0.75
C ASP A 247 -33.50 71.63 -1.70
N GLY A 248 -33.56 71.41 -3.01
CA GLY A 248 -33.92 72.44 -4.01
C GLY A 248 -35.38 72.90 -3.97
N ASP A 249 -36.32 72.03 -3.58
CA ASP A 249 -37.76 72.37 -3.50
C ASP A 249 -38.17 73.01 -2.17
N THR A 250 -37.27 73.01 -1.16
CA THR A 250 -37.58 73.56 0.17
C THR A 250 -37.20 75.04 0.31
N ALA A 251 -36.45 75.60 -0.65
CA ALA A 251 -35.97 77.00 -0.61
C ALA A 251 -36.90 78.02 -1.32
N ALA A 252 -38.03 77.59 -1.91
CA ALA A 252 -38.94 78.45 -2.69
C ALA A 252 -40.35 78.60 -2.08
N ARG A 253 -40.48 78.50 -0.75
CA ARG A 253 -41.72 78.84 -0.03
C ARG A 253 -41.41 79.55 1.28
N ASP A 254 -40.99 80.80 1.19
CA ASP A 254 -41.19 81.74 2.30
C ASP A 254 -41.41 83.16 1.78
N ASN A 255 -42.69 83.51 1.62
CA ASN A 255 -43.16 84.89 1.69
C ASN A 255 -44.63 84.89 2.15
N SER A 256 -44.77 84.88 3.48
CA SER A 256 -45.75 85.61 4.29
C SER A 256 -47.15 85.94 3.70
N PHE A 257 -48.19 85.32 4.27
CA PHE A 257 -49.50 85.96 4.45
C PHE A 257 -50.06 85.59 5.83
N ALA A 258 -50.32 86.61 6.65
CA ALA A 258 -50.78 86.51 8.02
C ALA A 258 -52.25 86.07 8.14
N THR A 259 -52.64 85.56 9.32
CA THR A 259 -53.86 85.88 10.12
C THR A 259 -53.95 84.89 11.31
N PRO A 260 -54.81 85.10 12.32
CA PRO A 260 -54.51 85.88 13.52
C PRO A 260 -54.54 85.03 14.81
N ASP A 261 -54.07 85.67 15.88
CA ASP A 261 -54.19 85.30 17.29
C ASP A 261 -55.57 84.71 17.69
N LEU A 262 -55.56 83.54 18.35
CA LEU A 262 -56.50 83.16 19.40
C LEU A 262 -55.84 82.17 20.39
N SER A 263 -55.51 82.70 21.58
CA SER A 263 -56.01 82.20 22.89
C SER A 263 -55.76 80.74 23.32
N GLY A 264 -55.16 80.61 24.51
CA GLY A 264 -55.51 79.58 25.50
C GLY A 264 -54.35 78.62 25.81
N SER A 265 -53.77 78.71 27.02
CA SER A 265 -54.08 77.81 28.15
C SER A 265 -53.46 76.41 27.93
N ASP A 266 -52.75 75.76 28.84
CA ASP A 266 -52.51 75.97 30.25
C ASP A 266 -51.47 74.92 30.68
N HIS A 267 -50.74 75.25 31.73
CA HIS A 267 -50.25 74.35 32.78
C HIS A 267 -49.65 72.95 32.52
N ARG A 268 -48.44 72.84 33.10
CA ARG A 268 -47.82 71.73 33.85
C ARG A 268 -46.93 70.73 33.10
#